data_AF-A0A8S3RTW7-F1
#
_entry.id   AF-A0A8S3RTW7-F1
#
_cell.length_a   1.000
_cell.length_b   1.000
_cell.length_c   1.000
_cell.angle_alpha   90.00
_cell.angle_beta   90.00
_cell.angle_gamma   90.00
#
_symmetry.space_group_name_H-M   'P 1'
#
loop_
_entity.id
_entity.type
_entity.pdbx_description
1 polymer ?
#
loop_
_entity_poly.entity_id
_entity_poly.type
_entity_poly.pdbx_seq_one_letter_code
_entity_poly.pdbx_strand_id
1 'polypeptide(L)'
;MGVLHQAVWWNKQDVLKQLLNITSCDSMVRTKETMSEVGETGGCTPYEISQKYGYTDMGKLLEQHSNTLTTENELQNLPTFHYNIGDVQLSDLGLLRITLASYRQTFCPFTIDKHKPLAGVMEEIFKHVDSKENWSKVKEKLCDSLYTVCKPAFESLKAARTKEELYTTIVNVYTNENTKLHIFLNNALRRQEERVYRPTANDLGLGPYILMFHLLLMYWNKLIVETGITYRRMIVKDNDCRRYQKGAQFVWLSFITSAVDLENAEPFQTCVPKENSR
;
A
#
# COMPACT_ATOMS: atom_id res chain seq x y z
N MET A 1 -13.90 -8.22 11.92
CA MET A 1 -13.21 -7.87 13.19
C MET A 1 -11.83 -8.53 13.17
N GLY A 2 -10.73 -7.79 13.42
CA GLY A 2 -9.37 -8.36 13.39
C GLY A 2 -9.03 -9.16 14.66
N VAL A 3 -8.03 -10.04 14.63
CA VAL A 3 -7.68 -10.92 15.76
C VAL A 3 -7.32 -10.17 17.06
N LEU A 4 -6.65 -9.01 16.95
CA LEU A 4 -6.40 -8.13 18.09
C LEU A 4 -7.69 -7.53 18.67
N HIS A 5 -8.64 -7.15 17.81
CA HIS A 5 -9.93 -6.61 18.24
C HIS A 5 -10.73 -7.68 19.00
N GLN A 6 -10.69 -8.93 18.54
CA GLN A 6 -11.34 -10.05 19.24
C GLN A 6 -10.68 -10.33 20.60
N ALA A 7 -9.35 -10.29 20.67
CA ALA A 7 -8.62 -10.49 21.93
C ALA A 7 -8.96 -9.40 22.97
N VAL A 8 -9.07 -8.15 22.53
CA VAL A 8 -9.53 -7.04 23.40
C VAL A 8 -10.99 -7.20 23.77
N TRP A 9 -11.87 -7.49 22.80
CA TRP A 9 -13.30 -7.69 23.03
C TRP A 9 -13.60 -8.80 24.04
N TRP A 10 -12.87 -9.92 23.98
CA TRP A 10 -13.00 -11.03 24.93
C TRP A 10 -12.22 -10.83 26.23
N ASN A 11 -11.58 -9.67 26.42
CA ASN A 11 -10.73 -9.36 27.56
C ASN A 11 -9.66 -10.45 27.84
N LYS A 12 -9.03 -10.98 26.79
CA LYS A 12 -7.95 -12.00 26.86
C LYS A 12 -6.57 -11.37 26.77
N GLN A 13 -6.05 -10.85 27.89
CA GLN A 13 -4.77 -10.14 27.94
C GLN A 13 -3.56 -10.99 27.50
N ASP A 14 -3.52 -12.27 27.86
CA ASP A 14 -2.40 -13.14 27.46
C ASP A 14 -2.39 -13.44 25.96
N VAL A 15 -3.57 -13.61 25.36
CA VAL A 15 -3.72 -13.75 23.91
C VAL A 15 -3.32 -12.46 23.22
N LEU A 16 -3.72 -11.30 23.77
CA LEU A 16 -3.33 -10.00 23.24
C LEU A 16 -1.80 -9.84 23.23
N LYS A 17 -1.10 -10.19 24.32
CA LYS A 17 0.38 -10.15 24.37
C LYS A 17 1.02 -11.06 23.31
N GLN A 18 0.49 -12.28 23.13
CA GLN A 18 1.00 -13.20 22.11
C GLN A 18 0.79 -12.66 20.69
N LEU A 19 -0.39 -12.10 20.41
CA LEU A 19 -0.71 -11.52 19.11
C LEU A 19 0.11 -10.27 18.83
N LEU A 20 0.37 -9.41 19.82
CA LEU A 20 1.23 -8.23 19.66
C LEU A 20 2.69 -8.61 19.35
N ASN A 21 3.15 -9.81 19.71
CA ASN A 21 4.46 -10.28 19.27
C ASN A 21 4.49 -10.72 17.79
N ILE A 22 3.34 -10.80 17.13
CA ILE A 22 3.23 -11.16 15.71
C ILE A 22 3.23 -9.86 14.89
N THR A 23 4.32 -9.60 14.18
CA THR A 23 4.53 -8.38 13.36
C THR A 23 3.39 -8.04 12.37
N SER A 24 2.64 -9.04 11.89
CA SER A 24 1.51 -8.82 10.97
C SER A 24 0.22 -8.39 11.69
N CYS A 25 0.16 -8.44 13.03
CA CYS A 25 -0.96 -8.00 13.83
C CYS A 25 -0.80 -6.52 14.16
N ASP A 26 -1.39 -5.67 13.34
CA ASP A 26 -1.33 -4.21 13.52
C ASP A 26 -2.36 -3.73 14.55
N SER A 27 -1.86 -3.12 15.65
CA SER A 27 -2.65 -2.56 16.73
C SER A 27 -3.40 -1.28 16.36
N MET A 28 -3.16 -0.72 15.18
CA MET A 28 -3.77 0.52 14.68
C MET A 28 -4.84 0.26 13.61
N VAL A 29 -4.99 -0.99 13.15
CA VAL A 29 -6.06 -1.34 12.20
C VAL A 29 -7.43 -1.05 12.83
N ARG A 30 -8.34 -0.48 12.04
CA ARG A 30 -9.75 -0.26 12.43
C ARG A 30 -10.65 -1.39 11.96
N THR A 31 -11.67 -1.75 12.73
CA THR A 31 -12.73 -2.65 12.23
C THR A 31 -13.59 -1.97 11.17
N LYS A 32 -14.16 -2.74 10.23
CA LYS A 32 -15.15 -2.23 9.28
C LYS A 32 -16.37 -1.65 10.02
N GLU A 33 -16.92 -0.55 9.49
CA GLU A 33 -18.21 0.02 9.88
C GLU A 33 -19.36 -0.90 9.43
N THR A 34 -19.59 -2.02 10.14
CA THR A 34 -20.76 -2.87 9.91
C THR A 34 -21.44 -3.26 11.23
N MET A 35 -22.71 -2.85 11.37
CA MET A 35 -23.56 -3.18 12.53
C MET A 35 -23.89 -4.66 12.65
N SER A 36 -23.88 -5.42 11.54
CA SER A 36 -24.40 -6.80 11.49
C SER A 36 -23.48 -7.86 12.12
N GLU A 37 -22.17 -7.60 12.24
CA GLU A 37 -21.20 -8.58 12.77
C GLU A 37 -20.25 -8.04 13.84
N VAL A 38 -20.09 -6.71 13.93
CA VAL A 38 -19.07 -6.05 14.78
C VAL A 38 -19.71 -5.26 15.95
N GLY A 39 -21.05 -5.13 15.95
CA GLY A 39 -21.78 -4.39 16.98
C GLY A 39 -21.32 -2.92 17.06
N GLU A 40 -21.41 -2.33 18.26
CA GLU A 40 -21.05 -0.92 18.49
C GLU A 40 -19.54 -0.60 18.41
N THR A 41 -18.71 -1.54 17.92
CA THR A 41 -17.26 -1.34 17.78
C THR A 41 -16.80 -1.23 16.33
N GLY A 42 -17.74 -1.06 15.39
CA GLY A 42 -17.42 -0.72 14.01
C GLY A 42 -16.63 0.58 13.92
N GLY A 43 -15.56 0.60 13.13
CA GLY A 43 -14.67 1.75 12.95
C GLY A 43 -13.62 1.94 14.06
N CYS A 44 -13.66 1.15 15.14
CA CYS A 44 -12.72 1.28 16.25
C CYS A 44 -11.44 0.45 16.03
N THR A 45 -10.31 0.96 16.54
CA THR A 45 -9.06 0.21 16.76
C THR A 45 -9.16 -0.67 18.02
N PRO A 46 -8.27 -1.66 18.22
CA PRO A 46 -8.18 -2.41 19.47
C PRO A 46 -8.00 -1.49 20.70
N TYR A 47 -7.23 -0.40 20.56
CA TYR A 47 -7.04 0.57 21.64
C TYR A 47 -8.33 1.31 21.96
N GLU A 48 -9.04 1.82 20.95
CA GLU A 48 -10.33 2.50 21.13
C GLU A 48 -11.39 1.56 21.74
N ILE A 49 -11.39 0.28 21.38
CA ILE A 49 -12.24 -0.74 22.03
C ILE A 49 -11.85 -0.88 23.51
N SER A 50 -10.56 -0.99 23.83
CA SER A 50 -10.12 -1.12 25.24
C SER A 50 -10.55 0.07 26.09
N GLN A 51 -10.51 1.29 25.54
CA GLN A 51 -10.98 2.50 26.21
C GLN A 51 -12.51 2.48 26.39
N LYS A 52 -13.25 2.13 25.34
CA LYS A 52 -14.72 2.07 25.36
C LYS A 52 -15.25 1.10 26.41
N TYR A 53 -14.55 -0.01 26.67
CA TYR A 53 -14.94 -1.02 27.66
C TYR A 53 -14.21 -0.91 29.00
N GLY A 54 -13.35 0.10 29.20
CA GLY A 54 -12.62 0.31 30.45
C GLY A 54 -11.53 -0.72 30.74
N TYR A 55 -10.98 -1.40 29.73
CA TYR A 55 -9.91 -2.39 29.86
C TYR A 55 -8.53 -1.71 29.94
N THR A 56 -8.28 -0.98 31.03
CA THR A 56 -7.09 -0.13 31.23
C THR A 56 -5.76 -0.84 30.99
N ASP A 57 -5.61 -2.08 31.46
CA ASP A 57 -4.36 -2.83 31.29
C ASP A 57 -4.11 -3.28 29.85
N MET A 58 -5.18 -3.51 29.08
CA MET A 58 -5.06 -3.75 27.65
C MET A 58 -4.71 -2.47 26.89
N GLY A 59 -5.33 -1.35 27.26
CA GLY A 59 -5.01 -0.04 26.71
C GLY A 59 -3.52 0.29 26.84
N LYS A 60 -2.95 0.07 28.04
CA LYS A 60 -1.52 0.26 28.29
C LYS A 60 -0.64 -0.65 27.42
N LEU A 61 -0.99 -1.93 27.29
CA LEU A 61 -0.23 -2.86 26.43
C LEU A 61 -0.23 -2.42 24.96
N LEU A 62 -1.37 -1.95 24.46
CA LEU A 62 -1.52 -1.47 23.08
C LEU A 62 -0.77 -0.15 22.86
N GLU A 63 -0.82 0.77 23.82
CA GLU A 63 -0.12 2.06 23.77
C GLU A 63 1.41 1.87 23.77
N GLN A 64 1.92 0.98 24.62
CA GLN A 64 3.34 0.62 24.66
C GLN A 64 3.81 0.02 23.31
N HIS A 65 2.98 -0.80 22.68
CA HIS A 65 3.32 -1.43 21.41
C HIS A 65 3.25 -0.45 20.22
N SER A 66 2.25 0.45 20.21
CA SER A 66 2.10 1.54 19.23
C SER A 66 3.36 2.41 19.12
N ASN A 67 3.97 2.74 20.25
CA ASN A 67 5.19 3.56 20.28
C ASN A 67 6.42 2.87 19.67
N THR A 68 6.39 1.54 19.53
CA THR A 68 7.49 0.73 19.00
C THR A 68 7.44 0.61 17.47
N LEU A 69 6.27 0.84 16.85
CA LEU A 69 6.02 0.72 15.41
C LEU A 69 6.07 2.08 14.68
N THR A 70 6.76 3.07 15.23
CA THR A 70 6.76 4.44 14.70
C THR A 70 7.44 4.55 13.33
N THR A 71 6.60 4.87 12.35
CA THR A 71 6.82 5.02 10.91
C THR A 71 7.85 6.08 10.49
N GLU A 72 8.25 6.99 11.37
CA GLU A 72 9.23 8.04 11.04
C GLU A 72 10.67 7.52 11.01
N ASN A 73 11.04 6.62 11.93
CA ASN A 73 12.37 5.99 11.94
C ASN A 73 12.54 4.99 10.78
N GLU A 74 11.45 4.35 10.35
CA GLU A 74 11.48 3.43 9.20
C GLU A 74 11.76 4.17 7.89
N LEU A 75 11.07 5.29 7.65
CA LEU A 75 11.30 6.17 6.49
C LEU A 75 12.75 6.64 6.38
N GLN A 76 13.42 6.91 7.51
CA GLN A 76 14.82 7.30 7.52
C GLN A 76 15.79 6.18 7.13
N ASN A 77 15.37 4.91 7.19
CA ASN A 77 16.25 3.77 6.93
C ASN A 77 16.00 3.09 5.58
N LEU A 78 14.83 3.30 4.96
CA LEU A 78 14.55 2.71 3.65
C LEU A 78 15.49 3.26 2.55
N PRO A 79 16.05 2.40 1.68
CA PRO A 79 16.81 2.83 0.53
C PRO A 79 15.90 3.56 -0.46
N THR A 80 16.44 4.56 -1.16
CA THR A 80 15.70 5.29 -2.18
C THR A 80 15.51 4.46 -3.45
N PHE A 81 16.59 3.78 -3.86
CA PHE A 81 16.67 2.90 -5.02
C PHE A 81 17.72 1.81 -4.80
N HIS A 82 17.66 0.78 -5.63
CA HIS A 82 18.57 -0.36 -5.61
C HIS A 82 19.44 -0.34 -6.87
N TYR A 83 20.67 -0.87 -6.79
CA TYR A 83 21.47 -1.07 -8.00
C TYR A 83 20.85 -2.17 -8.84
N ASN A 84 20.83 -2.00 -10.16
CA ASN A 84 20.46 -3.08 -11.06
C ASN A 84 21.64 -4.03 -11.21
N ILE A 85 21.63 -5.15 -10.48
CA ILE A 85 22.73 -6.14 -10.48
C ILE A 85 22.52 -7.21 -11.59
N GLY A 86 21.61 -6.97 -12.55
CA GLY A 86 21.44 -7.80 -13.74
C GLY A 86 20.53 -9.02 -13.57
N ASP A 87 20.09 -9.31 -12.34
CA ASP A 87 19.01 -10.25 -12.05
C ASP A 87 18.04 -9.58 -11.07
N VAL A 88 17.11 -8.78 -11.59
CA VAL A 88 15.90 -8.41 -10.83
C VAL A 88 15.10 -9.70 -10.70
N GLN A 89 15.38 -10.49 -9.66
CA GLN A 89 14.67 -11.73 -9.44
C GLN A 89 13.22 -11.40 -9.05
N LEU A 90 12.30 -12.33 -9.33
CA LEU A 90 10.89 -12.28 -8.92
C LEU A 90 10.68 -12.13 -7.39
N SER A 91 11.76 -12.05 -6.60
CA SER A 91 11.78 -11.64 -5.19
C SER A 91 11.25 -10.22 -4.98
N ASP A 92 11.35 -9.34 -5.98
CA ASP A 92 11.22 -7.89 -5.77
C ASP A 92 9.76 -7.39 -5.88
N LEU A 93 8.83 -8.30 -6.20
CA LEU A 93 7.38 -8.06 -6.31
C LEU A 93 6.59 -8.80 -5.22
N GLY A 94 7.14 -8.89 -4.00
CA GLY A 94 6.53 -9.57 -2.86
C GLY A 94 5.06 -9.22 -2.64
N LEU A 95 4.71 -7.93 -2.62
CA LEU A 95 3.33 -7.45 -2.41
C LEU A 95 2.39 -7.83 -3.55
N LEU A 96 2.82 -7.69 -4.80
CA LEU A 96 1.99 -8.09 -5.95
C LEU A 96 1.71 -9.60 -5.91
N ARG A 97 2.72 -10.41 -5.61
CA ARG A 97 2.58 -11.86 -5.50
C ARG A 97 1.64 -12.26 -4.37
N ILE A 98 1.82 -11.67 -3.18
CA ILE A 98 0.95 -11.91 -2.03
C ILE A 98 -0.49 -11.47 -2.34
N THR A 99 -0.67 -10.32 -3.00
CA THR A 99 -1.98 -9.81 -3.42
C THR A 99 -2.66 -10.78 -4.38
N LEU A 100 -1.96 -11.22 -5.44
CA LEU A 100 -2.51 -12.15 -6.42
C LEU A 100 -2.84 -13.50 -5.81
N ALA A 101 -2.04 -13.98 -4.85
CA ALA A 101 -2.34 -15.20 -4.12
C ALA A 101 -3.58 -15.05 -3.21
N SER A 102 -3.66 -13.93 -2.47
CA SER A 102 -4.72 -13.67 -1.48
C SER A 102 -6.07 -13.34 -2.13
N TYR A 103 -6.04 -12.67 -3.28
CA TYR A 103 -7.22 -12.24 -4.03
C TYR A 103 -7.34 -12.98 -5.37
N ARG A 104 -6.86 -14.23 -5.43
CA ARG A 104 -6.82 -15.04 -6.65
C ARG A 104 -8.17 -15.10 -7.35
N GLN A 105 -9.25 -15.36 -6.63
CA GLN A 105 -10.58 -15.46 -7.22
C GLN A 105 -11.07 -14.14 -7.85
N THR A 106 -10.57 -12.99 -7.40
CA THR A 106 -10.98 -11.67 -7.87
C THR A 106 -10.13 -11.17 -9.03
N PHE A 107 -8.81 -11.35 -8.96
CA PHE A 107 -7.88 -10.79 -9.96
C PHE A 107 -7.36 -11.83 -10.96
N CYS A 108 -7.22 -13.10 -10.56
CA CYS A 108 -6.63 -14.14 -11.38
C CYS A 108 -7.29 -15.51 -11.14
N PRO A 109 -8.59 -15.68 -11.45
CA PRO A 109 -9.30 -16.94 -11.19
C PRO A 109 -8.90 -18.06 -12.16
N PHE A 110 -8.05 -17.77 -13.14
CA PHE A 110 -7.57 -18.69 -14.16
C PHE A 110 -6.19 -19.28 -13.78
N THR A 111 -5.80 -20.33 -14.49
CA THR A 111 -4.47 -20.94 -14.37
C THR A 111 -3.47 -20.10 -15.15
N ILE A 112 -2.42 -19.64 -14.48
CA ILE A 112 -1.32 -18.91 -15.12
C ILE A 112 -0.41 -19.94 -15.80
N ASP A 113 -0.14 -19.74 -17.08
CA ASP A 113 0.90 -20.46 -17.80
C ASP A 113 2.29 -20.03 -17.28
N LYS A 114 3.05 -20.99 -16.76
CA LYS A 114 4.37 -20.78 -16.17
C LYS A 114 5.42 -20.32 -17.18
N HIS A 115 5.18 -20.53 -18.47
CA HIS A 115 6.09 -20.11 -19.54
C HIS A 115 5.77 -18.71 -20.08
N LYS A 116 4.64 -18.12 -19.68
CA LYS A 116 4.23 -16.79 -20.12
C LYS A 116 5.07 -15.71 -19.43
N PRO A 117 5.57 -14.71 -20.17
CA PRO A 117 6.25 -13.57 -19.55
C PRO A 117 5.31 -12.80 -18.63
N LEU A 118 5.86 -12.17 -17.58
CA LEU A 118 5.08 -11.41 -16.59
C LEU A 118 4.16 -10.37 -17.24
N ALA A 119 4.62 -9.67 -18.27
CA ALA A 119 3.80 -8.71 -19.02
C ALA A 119 2.53 -9.37 -19.59
N GLY A 120 2.66 -10.56 -20.21
CA GLY A 120 1.50 -11.30 -20.73
C GLY A 120 0.54 -11.75 -19.63
N VAL A 121 1.06 -12.13 -18.45
CA VAL A 121 0.22 -12.47 -17.29
C VAL A 121 -0.55 -11.24 -16.79
N MET A 122 0.12 -10.08 -16.70
CA MET A 122 -0.49 -8.83 -16.25
C MET A 122 -1.56 -8.33 -17.24
N GLU A 123 -1.35 -8.51 -18.54
CA GLU A 123 -2.36 -8.19 -19.56
C GLU A 123 -3.62 -9.05 -19.42
N GLU A 124 -3.47 -10.35 -19.14
CA GLU A 124 -4.61 -11.26 -18.91
C GLU A 124 -5.39 -10.88 -17.65
N ILE A 125 -4.67 -10.54 -16.58
CA ILE A 125 -5.29 -10.01 -15.35
C ILE A 125 -6.08 -8.74 -15.67
N PHE A 126 -5.50 -7.80 -16.44
CA PHE A 126 -6.20 -6.58 -16.82
C PHE A 126 -7.46 -6.86 -17.63
N LYS A 127 -7.39 -7.72 -18.66
CA LYS A 127 -8.56 -8.11 -19.46
C LYS A 127 -9.67 -8.73 -18.60
N HIS A 128 -9.29 -9.54 -17.61
CA HIS A 128 -10.25 -10.12 -16.67
C HIS A 128 -10.94 -9.07 -15.80
N VAL A 129 -10.16 -8.14 -15.25
CA VAL A 129 -10.63 -7.06 -14.37
C VAL A 129 -11.47 -6.02 -15.13
N ASP A 130 -11.08 -5.70 -16.36
CA ASP A 130 -11.72 -4.70 -17.22
C ASP A 130 -13.08 -5.16 -17.78
N SER A 131 -13.42 -6.43 -17.59
CA SER A 131 -14.69 -7.00 -18.03
C SER A 131 -15.90 -6.36 -17.32
N LYS A 132 -17.03 -6.32 -18.03
CA LYS A 132 -18.30 -5.73 -17.53
C LYS A 132 -18.78 -6.37 -16.22
N GLU A 133 -18.44 -7.63 -16.00
CA GLU A 133 -18.93 -8.44 -14.87
C GLU A 133 -18.01 -8.38 -13.65
N ASN A 134 -16.74 -8.00 -13.83
CA ASN A 134 -15.72 -8.14 -12.77
C ASN A 134 -15.27 -6.83 -12.15
N TRP A 135 -15.33 -5.69 -12.87
CA TRP A 135 -14.85 -4.42 -12.34
C TRP A 135 -15.54 -4.03 -11.02
N SER A 136 -16.81 -4.39 -10.84
CA SER A 136 -17.57 -4.14 -9.60
C SER A 136 -17.11 -5.00 -8.43
N LYS A 137 -16.75 -6.27 -8.67
CA LYS A 137 -16.15 -7.16 -7.65
C LYS A 137 -14.76 -6.67 -7.25
N VAL A 138 -13.98 -6.19 -8.23
CA VAL A 138 -12.66 -5.60 -8.00
C VAL A 138 -12.79 -4.32 -7.17
N LYS A 139 -13.76 -3.45 -7.50
CA LYS A 139 -14.10 -2.26 -6.70
C LYS A 139 -14.39 -2.62 -5.24
N GLU A 140 -15.20 -3.64 -4.99
CA GLU A 140 -15.52 -4.08 -3.63
C GLU A 140 -14.24 -4.47 -2.86
N LYS A 141 -13.35 -5.26 -3.47
CA LYS A 141 -12.10 -5.68 -2.81
C LYS A 141 -11.10 -4.54 -2.64
N LEU A 142 -11.02 -3.62 -3.61
CA LEU A 142 -10.25 -2.38 -3.46
C LEU A 142 -10.74 -1.57 -2.25
N CYS A 143 -12.04 -1.28 -2.19
CA CYS A 143 -12.64 -0.53 -1.09
C CYS A 143 -12.42 -1.22 0.26
N ASP A 144 -12.67 -2.52 0.33
CA ASP A 144 -12.45 -3.33 1.53
C ASP A 144 -11.02 -3.25 2.05
N SER A 145 -10.05 -3.28 1.13
CA SER A 145 -8.63 -3.26 1.46
C SER A 145 -8.15 -1.88 1.91
N LEU A 146 -8.67 -0.81 1.31
CA LEU A 146 -8.29 0.56 1.63
C LEU A 146 -8.99 1.15 2.85
N TYR A 147 -10.14 0.60 3.24
CA TYR A 147 -10.91 1.10 4.39
C TYR A 147 -10.03 1.22 5.64
N THR A 148 -9.13 0.25 5.87
CA THR A 148 -8.26 0.22 7.05
C THR A 148 -7.02 1.09 6.94
N VAL A 149 -6.68 1.56 5.72
CA VAL A 149 -5.40 2.25 5.44
C VAL A 149 -5.61 3.74 5.12
N CYS A 150 -6.60 4.06 4.29
CA CYS A 150 -6.86 5.43 3.84
C CYS A 150 -8.37 5.64 3.63
N LYS A 151 -9.07 6.10 4.68
CA LYS A 151 -10.52 6.37 4.64
C LYS A 151 -10.93 7.34 3.52
N PRO A 152 -10.21 8.46 3.26
CA PRO A 152 -10.55 9.36 2.15
C PRO A 152 -10.48 8.69 0.76
N ALA A 153 -9.46 7.85 0.54
CA ALA A 153 -9.33 7.07 -0.69
C ALA A 153 -10.47 6.06 -0.85
N PHE A 154 -10.80 5.36 0.24
CA PHE A 154 -11.93 4.44 0.30
C PHE A 154 -13.26 5.11 -0.08
N GLU A 155 -13.60 6.24 0.54
CA GLU A 155 -14.88 6.93 0.26
C GLU A 155 -14.96 7.39 -1.20
N SER A 156 -13.84 7.90 -1.74
CA SER A 156 -13.76 8.32 -3.14
C SER A 156 -14.01 7.16 -4.08
N LEU A 157 -13.33 6.02 -3.87
CA LEU A 157 -13.50 4.83 -4.70
C LEU A 157 -14.90 4.23 -4.56
N LYS A 158 -15.47 4.21 -3.35
CA LYS A 158 -16.82 3.72 -3.09
C LYS A 158 -17.88 4.51 -3.87
N ALA A 159 -17.68 5.83 -4.03
CA ALA A 159 -18.61 6.70 -4.75
C ALA A 159 -18.66 6.47 -6.26
N ALA A 160 -17.61 5.90 -6.87
CA ALA A 160 -17.55 5.65 -8.31
C ALA A 160 -18.67 4.70 -8.78
N ARG A 161 -19.51 5.11 -9.73
CA ARG A 161 -20.68 4.36 -10.21
C ARG A 161 -20.40 3.58 -11.48
N THR A 162 -19.37 3.94 -12.21
CA THR A 162 -18.97 3.29 -13.47
C THR A 162 -17.52 2.81 -13.40
N LYS A 163 -17.15 1.90 -14.31
CA LYS A 163 -15.78 1.42 -14.48
C LYS A 163 -14.81 2.59 -14.77
N GLU A 164 -15.22 3.49 -15.66
CA GLU A 164 -14.42 4.65 -16.06
C GLU A 164 -14.21 5.62 -14.88
N GLU A 165 -15.26 5.90 -14.11
CA GLU A 165 -15.17 6.71 -12.89
C GLU A 165 -14.24 6.07 -11.87
N LEU A 166 -14.31 4.74 -11.72
CA LEU A 166 -13.43 4.01 -10.81
C LEU A 166 -11.97 4.17 -11.21
N TYR A 167 -11.63 3.94 -12.48
CA TYR A 167 -10.25 4.02 -12.97
C TYR A 167 -9.69 5.44 -12.87
N THR A 168 -10.51 6.44 -13.24
CA THR A 168 -10.20 7.86 -13.05
C THR A 168 -9.94 8.18 -11.58
N THR A 169 -10.78 7.66 -10.68
CA THR A 169 -10.64 7.90 -9.24
C THR A 169 -9.40 7.22 -8.67
N ILE A 170 -9.06 6.01 -9.14
CA ILE A 170 -7.81 5.34 -8.73
C ILE A 170 -6.62 6.25 -9.05
N VAL A 171 -6.52 6.77 -10.27
CA VAL A 171 -5.41 7.66 -10.65
C VAL A 171 -5.43 8.96 -9.83
N ASN A 172 -6.58 9.62 -9.74
CA ASN A 172 -6.69 10.90 -9.03
C ASN A 172 -6.40 10.80 -7.54
N VAL A 173 -6.80 9.70 -6.89
CA VAL A 173 -6.54 9.49 -5.46
C VAL A 173 -5.06 9.29 -5.17
N TYR A 174 -4.31 8.65 -6.09
CA TYR A 174 -2.86 8.50 -5.97
C TYR A 174 -2.17 9.87 -5.98
N THR A 175 -2.58 10.75 -6.90
CA THR A 175 -1.99 12.10 -7.07
C THR A 175 -2.59 13.16 -6.14
N ASN A 176 -3.50 12.80 -5.23
CA ASN A 176 -4.14 13.77 -4.35
C ASN A 176 -3.31 13.97 -3.06
N GLU A 177 -2.71 15.14 -2.93
CA GLU A 177 -1.90 15.52 -1.77
C GLU A 177 -2.68 15.52 -0.43
N ASN A 178 -4.01 15.65 -0.47
CA ASN A 178 -4.82 15.58 0.75
C ASN A 178 -4.94 14.15 1.29
N THR A 179 -4.86 13.12 0.44
CA THR A 179 -4.96 11.72 0.88
C THR A 179 -3.60 11.17 1.30
N LYS A 180 -2.51 11.74 0.76
CA LYS A 180 -1.13 11.26 0.90
C LYS A 180 -0.97 9.77 0.59
N LEU A 181 -1.88 9.19 -0.21
CA LEU A 181 -1.90 7.75 -0.48
C LEU A 181 -0.60 7.28 -1.17
N HIS A 182 -0.05 8.11 -2.05
CA HIS A 182 1.22 7.83 -2.71
C HIS A 182 2.38 7.59 -1.73
N ILE A 183 2.39 8.26 -0.57
CA ILE A 183 3.44 8.07 0.46
C ILE A 183 3.34 6.66 1.02
N PHE A 184 2.14 6.26 1.44
CA PHE A 184 1.90 4.93 2.00
C PHE A 184 2.24 3.82 1.00
N LEU A 185 1.78 3.96 -0.25
CA LEU A 185 2.05 3.00 -1.32
C LEU A 185 3.54 2.86 -1.62
N ASN A 186 4.22 3.98 -1.80
CA ASN A 186 5.63 3.96 -2.20
C ASN A 186 6.53 3.46 -1.07
N ASN A 187 6.17 3.70 0.20
CA ASN A 187 6.88 3.12 1.34
C ASN A 187 6.65 1.61 1.45
N ALA A 188 5.40 1.15 1.29
CA ALA A 188 5.07 -0.27 1.26
C ALA A 188 5.88 -1.02 0.19
N LEU A 189 6.00 -0.41 -0.99
CA LEU A 189 6.77 -0.98 -2.10
C LEU A 189 8.28 -1.01 -1.82
N ARG A 190 8.84 0.04 -1.21
CA ARG A 190 10.28 0.14 -0.87
C ARG A 190 10.72 -0.83 0.22
N ARG A 191 9.82 -1.25 1.12
CA ARG A 191 10.12 -2.24 2.17
C ARG A 191 10.41 -3.64 1.62
N GLN A 192 10.02 -3.95 0.38
CA GLN A 192 10.06 -5.32 -0.17
C GLN A 192 11.46 -5.95 -0.29
N GLU A 193 12.52 -5.15 -0.34
CA GLU A 193 13.91 -5.60 -0.46
C GLU A 193 14.62 -5.85 0.88
N GLU A 194 13.94 -5.66 2.01
CA GLU A 194 14.52 -6.01 3.29
C GLU A 194 14.81 -7.52 3.34
N ARG A 195 16.03 -7.91 3.78
CA ARG A 195 16.48 -9.32 3.82
C ARG A 195 15.53 -10.27 4.55
N VAL A 196 14.63 -9.71 5.36
CA VAL A 196 13.53 -10.41 6.02
C VAL A 196 12.24 -9.61 5.79
N TYR A 197 11.85 -9.44 4.53
CA TYR A 197 10.64 -8.69 4.21
C TYR A 197 9.41 -9.33 4.88
N ARG A 198 8.78 -8.56 5.77
CA ARG A 198 7.57 -8.91 6.50
C ARG A 198 6.56 -7.79 6.29
N PRO A 199 5.61 -7.92 5.35
CA PRO A 199 4.64 -6.86 5.11
C PRO A 199 3.81 -6.61 6.37
N THR A 200 3.60 -5.33 6.68
CA THR A 200 2.65 -4.91 7.72
C THR A 200 1.22 -5.17 7.26
N ALA A 201 0.25 -5.14 8.18
CA ALA A 201 -1.16 -5.25 7.80
C ALA A 201 -1.58 -4.15 6.81
N ASN A 202 -1.04 -2.93 6.96
CA ASN A 202 -1.29 -1.83 6.04
C ASN A 202 -0.67 -2.08 4.66
N ASP A 203 0.53 -2.66 4.58
CA ASP A 203 1.14 -3.06 3.29
C ASP A 203 0.27 -4.07 2.55
N LEU A 204 -0.25 -5.06 3.28
CA LEU A 204 -1.17 -6.05 2.73
C LEU A 204 -2.50 -5.41 2.27
N GLY A 205 -3.02 -4.45 3.04
CA GLY A 205 -4.22 -3.68 2.70
C GLY A 205 -4.04 -2.80 1.46
N LEU A 206 -2.82 -2.35 1.16
CA LEU A 206 -2.52 -1.58 -0.05
C LEU A 206 -2.38 -2.45 -1.30
N GLY A 207 -2.18 -3.75 -1.14
CA GLY A 207 -1.92 -4.72 -2.22
C GLY A 207 -2.87 -4.63 -3.41
N PRO A 208 -4.21 -4.75 -3.21
CA PRO A 208 -5.18 -4.64 -4.30
C PRO A 208 -5.09 -3.30 -5.06
N TYR A 209 -4.84 -2.19 -4.35
CA TYR A 209 -4.68 -0.89 -4.99
C TYR A 209 -3.39 -0.80 -5.78
N ILE A 210 -2.26 -1.29 -5.23
CA ILE A 210 -0.97 -1.35 -5.95
C ILE A 210 -1.14 -2.12 -7.26
N LEU A 211 -1.76 -3.30 -7.20
CA LEU A 211 -2.02 -4.13 -8.39
C LEU A 211 -2.86 -3.35 -9.42
N MET A 212 -3.98 -2.77 -8.98
CA MET A 212 -4.86 -2.04 -9.88
C MET A 212 -4.21 -0.81 -10.51
N PHE A 213 -3.49 -0.02 -9.72
CA PHE A 213 -2.78 1.14 -10.24
C PHE A 213 -1.71 0.73 -11.26
N HIS A 214 -0.98 -0.36 -11.00
CA HIS A 214 -0.01 -0.91 -11.95
C HIS A 214 -0.66 -1.35 -13.27
N LEU A 215 -1.80 -2.04 -13.21
CA LEU A 215 -2.54 -2.46 -14.40
C LEU A 215 -3.05 -1.27 -15.21
N LEU A 216 -3.55 -0.22 -14.55
CA LEU A 216 -4.01 0.99 -15.23
C LEU A 216 -2.87 1.70 -15.95
N LEU A 217 -1.73 1.90 -15.28
CA LEU A 217 -0.55 2.54 -15.88
C LEU A 217 -0.04 1.79 -17.12
N MET A 218 -0.17 0.47 -17.16
CA MET A 218 0.29 -0.34 -18.29
C MET A 218 -0.71 -0.46 -19.43
N TYR A 219 -2.00 -0.55 -19.14
CA TYR A 219 -2.99 -1.03 -20.11
C TYR A 219 -4.23 -0.16 -20.29
N TRP A 220 -4.46 0.83 -19.42
CA TRP A 220 -5.61 1.71 -19.59
C TRP A 220 -5.37 2.71 -20.71
N ASN A 221 -6.05 2.51 -21.83
CA ASN A 221 -5.88 3.26 -23.07
C ASN A 221 -6.22 4.76 -22.99
N LYS A 222 -6.73 5.25 -21.86
CA LYS A 222 -6.98 6.67 -21.61
C LYS A 222 -5.75 7.41 -21.09
N LEU A 223 -4.77 6.69 -20.57
CA LEU A 223 -3.51 7.28 -20.16
C LEU A 223 -2.63 7.50 -21.38
N ILE A 224 -2.19 8.74 -21.57
CA ILE A 224 -1.30 9.11 -22.66
C ILE A 224 0.13 8.72 -22.27
N VAL A 225 0.83 8.06 -23.19
CA VAL A 225 2.24 7.75 -23.02
C VAL A 225 3.05 9.02 -23.29
N GLU A 226 3.75 9.51 -22.26
CA GLU A 226 4.71 10.59 -22.40
C GLU A 226 6.05 10.03 -22.91
N THR A 227 6.59 10.63 -23.97
CA THR A 227 7.85 10.21 -24.61
C THR A 227 8.93 11.28 -24.56
N GLY A 228 8.55 12.51 -24.18
CA GLY A 228 9.43 13.64 -23.99
C GLY A 228 10.21 13.58 -22.68
N ILE A 229 10.96 14.65 -22.45
CA ILE A 229 11.72 14.82 -21.22
C ILE A 229 10.76 15.14 -20.08
N THR A 230 10.92 14.44 -18.97
CA THR A 230 10.23 14.74 -17.72
C THR A 230 11.23 15.06 -16.61
N TYR A 231 10.75 15.76 -15.60
CA TYR A 231 11.53 16.26 -14.49
C TYR A 231 11.04 15.65 -13.19
N ARG A 232 11.96 15.23 -12.34
CA ARG A 232 11.66 14.72 -11.00
C ARG A 232 12.57 15.39 -10.00
N ARG A 233 11.99 15.99 -8.96
CA ARG A 233 12.71 16.44 -7.78
C ARG A 233 12.58 15.39 -6.69
N MET A 234 13.66 15.17 -5.95
CA MET A 234 13.70 14.16 -4.89
C MET A 234 14.46 14.70 -3.70
N ILE A 235 13.93 14.43 -2.50
CA ILE A 235 14.68 14.58 -1.26
C ILE A 235 15.34 13.24 -1.00
N VAL A 236 16.66 13.16 -1.16
CA VAL A 236 17.46 11.93 -1.02
C VAL A 236 18.55 12.08 0.04
N LYS A 237 18.97 10.96 0.61
CA LYS A 237 20.09 10.93 1.56
C LYS A 237 21.41 11.21 0.84
N ASP A 238 22.36 11.82 1.54
CA ASP A 238 23.70 12.11 1.01
C ASP A 238 24.38 10.86 0.42
N ASN A 239 24.20 9.70 1.07
CA ASN A 239 24.74 8.43 0.60
C ASN A 239 24.09 7.96 -0.72
N ASP A 240 22.78 8.13 -0.88
CA ASP A 240 22.08 7.79 -2.12
C ASP A 240 22.45 8.76 -3.24
N CYS A 241 22.66 10.05 -2.94
CA CYS A 241 23.16 11.02 -3.91
C CYS A 241 24.54 10.62 -4.46
N ARG A 242 25.46 10.16 -3.60
CA ARG A 242 26.79 9.67 -4.03
C ARG A 242 26.72 8.43 -4.92
N ARG A 243 25.70 7.60 -4.75
CA ARG A 243 25.48 6.41 -5.57
C ARG A 243 24.98 6.76 -6.96
N TYR A 244 24.25 7.87 -7.11
CA TYR A 244 23.63 8.34 -8.35
C TYR A 244 24.66 8.96 -9.31
N GLN A 245 25.42 8.11 -10.01
CA GLN A 245 26.51 8.50 -10.90
C GLN A 245 26.24 8.14 -12.36
N LYS A 246 26.91 8.83 -13.30
CA LYS A 246 26.80 8.55 -14.73
C LYS A 246 27.18 7.10 -15.02
N GLY A 247 26.31 6.39 -15.74
CA GLY A 247 26.50 4.98 -16.11
C GLY A 247 26.00 3.97 -15.07
N ALA A 248 25.61 4.42 -13.87
CA ALA A 248 24.96 3.54 -12.91
C ALA A 248 23.51 3.26 -13.32
N GLN A 249 23.08 2.02 -13.13
CA GLN A 249 21.71 1.58 -13.37
C GLN A 249 21.03 1.27 -12.05
N PHE A 250 19.77 1.69 -11.92
CA PHE A 250 19.01 1.55 -10.69
C PHE A 250 17.59 1.05 -10.97
N VAL A 251 17.04 0.39 -9.96
CA VAL A 251 15.64 -0.03 -9.93
C VAL A 251 14.94 0.71 -8.80
N TRP A 252 13.77 1.24 -9.12
CA TRP A 252 12.84 1.84 -8.18
C TRP A 252 11.72 0.86 -7.94
N LEU A 253 11.53 0.45 -6.69
CA LEU A 253 10.41 -0.43 -6.33
C LEU A 253 9.08 0.33 -6.23
N SER A 254 9.15 1.61 -5.87
CA SER A 254 8.01 2.52 -5.78
C SER A 254 7.56 3.02 -7.15
N PHE A 255 6.31 3.49 -7.24
CA PHE A 255 5.87 4.24 -8.40
C PHE A 255 6.67 5.54 -8.53
N ILE A 256 7.09 5.85 -9.76
CA ILE A 256 7.85 7.06 -10.08
C ILE A 256 6.88 8.13 -10.57
N THR A 257 6.93 9.31 -9.95
CA THR A 257 6.24 10.51 -10.42
C THR A 257 7.25 11.48 -11.03
N SER A 258 6.86 12.11 -12.14
CA SER A 258 7.64 13.14 -12.83
C SER A 258 6.68 14.12 -13.49
N ALA A 259 7.11 15.38 -13.64
CA ALA A 259 6.36 16.43 -14.30
C ALA A 259 6.93 16.70 -15.71
N VAL A 260 6.07 17.09 -16.65
CA VAL A 260 6.51 17.58 -17.98
C VAL A 260 7.19 18.95 -17.88
N ASP A 261 6.82 19.74 -16.88
CA ASP A 261 7.41 21.05 -16.60
C ASP A 261 8.27 21.01 -15.33
N LEU A 262 9.49 21.54 -15.42
CA LEU A 262 10.42 21.58 -14.29
C LEU A 262 9.85 22.38 -13.09
N GLU A 263 9.07 23.41 -13.35
CA GLU A 263 8.46 24.25 -12.31
C GLU A 263 7.43 23.47 -11.48
N ASN A 264 6.72 22.55 -12.14
CA ASN A 264 5.70 21.69 -11.53
C ASN A 264 6.29 20.40 -10.91
N ALA A 265 7.61 20.22 -10.99
CA ALA A 265 8.27 19.07 -10.37
C ALA A 265 8.37 19.29 -8.85
N GLU A 266 7.35 18.82 -8.12
CA GLU A 266 7.35 18.83 -6.66
C GLU A 266 8.35 17.80 -6.10
N PRO A 267 9.04 18.13 -4.97
CA PRO A 267 10.02 17.23 -4.39
C PRO A 267 9.35 16.01 -3.75
N PHE A 268 9.59 14.84 -4.34
CA PHE A 268 9.15 13.57 -3.77
C PHE A 268 9.99 13.21 -2.54
N GLN A 269 9.34 13.00 -1.39
CA GLN A 269 10.00 12.69 -0.13
C GLN A 269 10.40 11.21 -0.08
N THR A 270 11.70 10.92 -0.26
CA THR A 270 12.23 9.54 -0.09
C THR A 270 12.85 9.32 1.30
N CYS A 271 13.09 10.41 2.03
CA CYS A 271 13.51 10.44 3.43
C CYS A 271 12.93 11.69 4.12
N VAL A 272 12.98 11.71 5.46
CA VAL A 272 12.57 12.89 6.25
C VAL A 272 13.48 14.08 5.90
N PRO A 273 12.94 15.27 5.59
CA PRO A 273 13.74 16.46 5.35
C PRO A 273 14.57 16.82 6.58
N LYS A 274 15.86 17.16 6.42
CA LYS A 274 16.60 17.86 7.50
C LYS A 274 15.98 19.25 7.64
N GLU A 275 15.73 19.72 8.86
CA GLU A 275 14.99 20.96 9.20
C GLU A 275 15.48 22.26 8.49
N ASN A 276 16.61 22.23 7.77
CA ASN A 276 17.17 23.36 7.04
C ASN A 276 17.25 23.17 5.51
N SER A 277 16.41 22.33 4.91
CA SER A 277 16.43 22.06 3.46
C SER A 277 15.23 22.71 2.77
N ARG A 278 15.24 24.03 2.62
CA ARG A 278 14.40 24.76 1.65
C ARG A 278 15.27 25.26 0.51
#